data_AF-A0A2C9M9D9-F1
#
_entry.id   AF-A0A2C9M9D9-F1
#
_cell.length_a   1.000
_cell.length_b   1.000
_cell.length_c   1.000
_cell.angle_alpha   90.00
_cell.angle_beta   90.00
_cell.angle_gamma   90.00
#
_symmetry.space_group_name_H-M   'P 1'
#
loop_
_entity.id
_entity.type
_entity.pdbx_description
1 polymer ?
#
loop_
_entity_poly.entity_id
_entity_poly.type
_entity_poly.pdbx_seq_one_letter_code
_entity_poly.pdbx_strand_id
1 'polypeptide(L)'
;MRYKLGSYAETAKILKKNIEASNGMIHIVNRFLTFNPKILGNTQKTAMELISQEEEYDKFEMLINALNMSEEFNKENITIFAPSNAAWNTLPNGGLQYLMEDENGQQKLRAILRNHIFPGYVDVVDLIQKSSLQSLQGVTLKVKITEQSQIVLNDNAGITQVDIPCKGNVYYYHIEGLLVPEYIKVVHNTCPIPTTIKVKGKCQSTCEGIGQCPMESDTPIPGELDSCIQYPLFGPSAQFPLPRKTGCTQVCNRTLTIPKCCEGFFGSLCLPCPGGFHKPCNGNGQCLDSISGNGRCLCSPGFMGTACEMCNEQKVFGPYCNQSTLLSYLFAA
;
A
#
# COMPACT_ATOMS: atom_id res chain seq x y z
N MET A 1 22.51 18.85 -22.86
CA MET A 1 22.08 18.25 -21.58
C MET A 1 22.50 19.16 -20.44
N ARG A 2 21.63 19.33 -19.44
CA ARG A 2 21.84 20.09 -18.21
C ARG A 2 21.85 19.08 -17.08
N TYR A 3 22.87 19.07 -16.22
CA TYR A 3 22.87 18.24 -15.01
C TYR A 3 22.13 19.00 -13.90
N LYS A 4 21.27 18.27 -13.18
CA LYS A 4 20.55 18.73 -12.00
C LYS A 4 20.98 17.82 -10.85
N LEU A 5 21.55 18.35 -9.78
CA LEU A 5 21.66 17.59 -8.54
C LEU A 5 20.36 17.85 -7.76
N GLY A 6 19.47 16.85 -7.72
CA GLY A 6 18.20 16.93 -7.00
C GLY A 6 17.13 17.81 -7.65
N SER A 7 16.19 18.32 -6.84
CA SER A 7 14.97 19.00 -7.28
C SER A 7 15.13 20.52 -7.54
N TYR A 8 16.35 21.07 -7.64
CA TYR A 8 16.59 22.52 -7.60
C TYR A 8 16.80 23.27 -8.93
N ALA A 9 16.48 24.58 -8.94
CA ALA A 9 16.30 25.43 -10.14
C ALA A 9 17.58 25.85 -10.88
N GLU A 10 18.76 25.71 -10.28
CA GLU A 10 20.01 26.11 -10.92
C GLU A 10 20.62 24.96 -11.72
N THR A 11 20.60 25.10 -13.04
CA THR A 11 21.16 24.09 -13.96
C THR A 11 22.54 24.51 -14.43
N ALA A 12 23.53 23.61 -14.32
CA ALA A 12 24.82 23.82 -14.95
C ALA A 12 24.81 23.29 -16.39
N LYS A 13 25.41 24.04 -17.31
CA LYS A 13 25.58 23.65 -18.72
C LYS A 13 26.89 22.88 -18.86
N ILE A 14 26.83 21.71 -19.49
CA ILE A 14 28.02 20.93 -19.85
C ILE A 14 28.76 21.66 -20.97
N LEU A 15 30.01 22.03 -20.72
CA LEU A 15 30.94 22.57 -21.70
C LEU A 15 31.66 21.46 -22.48
N LYS A 16 32.03 20.37 -21.81
CA LYS A 16 32.69 19.20 -22.42
C LYS A 16 32.22 17.92 -21.74
N LYS A 17 31.90 16.90 -22.52
CA LYS A 17 31.29 15.64 -22.05
C LYS A 17 32.23 14.46 -22.24
N ASN A 18 32.00 13.42 -21.43
CA ASN A 18 32.51 12.08 -21.63
C ASN A 18 34.04 12.02 -21.81
N ILE A 19 34.76 12.74 -20.96
CA ILE A 19 36.22 12.62 -20.92
C ILE A 19 36.53 11.39 -20.08
N GLU A 20 37.02 10.33 -20.71
CA GLU A 20 37.41 9.10 -20.01
C GLU A 20 38.58 9.34 -19.06
N ALA A 21 38.47 8.84 -17.84
CA ALA A 21 39.50 8.81 -16.82
C ALA A 21 39.70 7.36 -16.35
N SER A 22 40.82 7.08 -15.67
CA SER A 22 41.19 5.74 -15.21
C SER A 22 40.15 5.07 -14.29
N ASN A 23 39.26 5.84 -13.68
CA ASN A 23 38.24 5.36 -12.76
C ASN A 23 36.85 6.00 -12.99
N GLY A 24 36.60 6.62 -14.14
CA GLY A 24 35.30 7.24 -14.38
C GLY A 24 35.24 8.16 -15.60
N MET A 25 34.18 8.98 -15.64
CA MET A 25 33.92 9.94 -16.71
C MET A 25 33.91 11.36 -16.15
N ILE A 26 34.65 12.26 -16.79
CA ILE A 26 34.68 13.69 -16.43
C ILE A 26 33.78 14.47 -17.38
N HIS A 27 32.93 15.32 -16.80
CA HIS A 27 32.14 16.33 -17.51
C HIS A 27 32.57 17.72 -17.02
N ILE A 28 32.94 18.60 -17.96
CA ILE A 28 33.25 20.00 -17.65
C ILE A 28 31.95 20.77 -17.68
N VAL A 29 31.67 21.55 -16.63
CA VAL A 29 30.47 22.39 -16.50
C VAL A 29 30.85 23.86 -16.42
N ASN A 30 29.93 24.75 -16.79
CA ASN A 30 30.16 26.19 -16.85
C ASN A 30 30.09 26.91 -15.50
N ARG A 31 29.67 26.22 -14.44
CA ARG A 31 29.57 26.75 -13.09
C ARG A 31 29.58 25.63 -12.06
N PHE A 32 29.93 25.98 -10.82
CA PHE A 32 29.81 25.07 -9.69
C PHE A 32 28.36 24.60 -9.54
N LEU A 33 28.20 23.30 -9.33
CA LEU A 33 26.97 22.71 -8.86
C LEU A 33 26.95 22.91 -7.34
N THR A 34 26.45 24.07 -6.89
CA THR A 34 26.29 24.33 -5.45
C THR A 34 25.03 23.64 -4.95
N PHE A 35 25.22 22.58 -4.19
CA PHE A 35 24.21 22.06 -3.28
C PHE A 35 24.24 22.96 -2.05
N ASN A 36 23.20 23.78 -1.84
CA ASN A 36 23.00 24.43 -0.55
C ASN A 36 22.20 23.43 0.30
N PRO A 37 22.85 22.67 1.19
CA PRO A 37 22.14 21.72 2.04
C PRO A 37 21.12 22.48 2.87
N LYS A 38 19.88 21.98 2.99
CA LYS A 38 18.92 22.56 3.94
C LYS A 38 19.47 22.49 5.37
N ILE A 39 20.22 21.42 5.66
CA ILE A 39 20.84 21.14 6.96
C ILE A 39 22.24 20.57 6.79
N LEU A 40 23.22 21.10 7.53
CA LEU A 40 24.61 20.64 7.49
C LEU A 40 24.89 19.41 8.37
N GLY A 41 23.97 19.04 9.26
CA GLY A 41 24.15 17.99 10.26
C GLY A 41 24.79 18.47 11.56
N ASN A 42 24.83 17.59 12.56
CA ASN A 42 25.43 17.85 13.86
C ASN A 42 25.84 16.54 14.54
N THR A 43 27.16 16.31 14.67
CA THR A 43 27.73 15.09 15.27
C THR A 43 27.55 14.99 16.79
N GLN A 44 27.01 16.02 17.43
CA GLN A 44 26.65 16.00 18.86
C GLN A 44 25.20 15.60 19.12
N LYS A 45 24.35 15.64 18.08
CA LYS A 45 22.92 15.31 18.17
C LYS A 45 22.61 13.98 17.50
N THR A 46 21.67 13.21 18.02
CA THR A 46 21.20 11.99 17.34
C THR A 46 20.43 12.33 16.07
N ALA A 47 20.26 11.35 15.19
CA ALA A 47 19.45 11.55 13.98
C ALA A 47 18.00 11.93 14.34
N MET A 48 17.41 11.30 15.36
CA MET A 48 16.06 11.66 15.82
C MET A 48 15.99 13.10 16.32
N GLU A 49 16.97 13.57 17.10
CA GLU A 49 17.00 14.96 17.58
C GLU A 49 17.11 16.00 16.45
N LEU A 50 17.71 15.63 15.31
CA LEU A 50 17.75 16.49 14.12
C LEU A 50 16.44 16.42 13.33
N ILE A 51 15.88 15.21 13.16
CA ILE A 51 14.58 15.01 12.49
C ILE A 51 13.48 15.81 13.20
N SER A 52 13.44 15.79 14.53
CA SER A 52 12.45 16.53 15.33
C SER A 52 12.53 18.06 15.20
N GLN A 53 13.58 18.59 14.57
CA GLN A 53 13.71 20.04 14.29
C GLN A 53 13.17 20.41 12.91
N GLU A 54 12.72 19.44 12.12
CA GLU A 54 12.28 19.62 10.75
C GLU A 54 10.79 19.26 10.59
N GLU A 55 9.91 20.26 10.52
CA GLU A 55 8.45 20.07 10.36
C GLU A 55 8.07 19.17 9.16
N GLU A 56 8.91 19.12 8.14
CA GLU A 56 8.73 18.27 6.94
C GLU A 56 8.80 16.76 7.26
N TYR A 57 9.25 16.35 8.46
CA TYR A 57 9.41 14.95 8.89
C TYR A 57 8.62 14.57 10.15
N ASP A 58 7.75 15.44 10.66
CA ASP A 58 6.93 15.19 11.86
C ASP A 58 6.18 13.85 11.83
N LYS A 59 5.61 13.47 10.67
CA LYS A 59 4.91 12.17 10.55
C LYS A 59 5.85 11.01 10.78
N PHE A 60 7.08 11.09 10.28
CA PHE A 60 8.05 10.03 10.43
C PHE A 60 8.41 9.83 11.90
N GLU A 61 8.73 10.92 12.60
CA GLU A 61 8.99 10.91 14.03
C GLU A 61 7.79 10.37 14.84
N MET A 62 6.59 10.88 14.56
CA MET A 62 5.36 10.47 15.24
C MET A 62 5.14 8.96 15.14
N LEU A 63 5.35 8.37 13.95
CA LEU A 63 5.15 6.93 13.73
C LEU A 63 6.21 6.09 14.44
N ILE A 64 7.46 6.54 14.50
CA ILE A 64 8.54 5.89 15.25
C ILE A 64 8.21 5.87 16.74
N ASN A 65 7.78 7.00 17.28
CA ASN A 65 7.42 7.15 18.69
C ASN A 65 6.16 6.36 19.05
N ALA A 66 5.11 6.40 18.21
CA ALA A 66 3.88 5.65 18.41
C ALA A 66 4.11 4.12 18.48
N LEU A 67 5.14 3.62 17.79
CA LEU A 67 5.53 2.22 17.81
C LEU A 67 6.63 1.91 18.83
N ASN A 68 7.10 2.85 19.65
CA ASN A 68 8.23 2.66 20.56
C ASN A 68 9.49 2.12 19.84
N MET A 69 9.78 2.62 18.64
CA MET A 69 10.94 2.19 17.85
C MET A 69 12.17 3.09 18.04
N SER A 70 12.12 4.08 18.92
CA SER A 70 13.18 5.07 19.09
C SER A 70 14.55 4.46 19.40
N GLU A 71 14.60 3.31 20.10
CA GLU A 71 15.86 2.59 20.35
C GLU A 71 16.53 2.09 19.06
N GLU A 72 15.76 1.66 18.05
CA GLU A 72 16.31 1.20 16.77
C GLU A 72 16.88 2.36 15.96
N PHE A 73 16.24 3.52 16.01
CA PHE A 73 16.64 4.74 15.30
C PHE A 73 17.77 5.51 15.99
N ASN A 74 18.04 5.22 17.27
CA ASN A 74 19.14 5.80 18.04
C ASN A 74 20.39 4.90 18.10
N LYS A 75 20.42 3.78 17.35
CA LYS A 75 21.62 2.95 17.22
C LYS A 75 22.75 3.72 16.55
N GLU A 76 23.98 3.32 16.85
CA GLU A 76 25.18 3.83 16.20
C GLU A 76 25.56 3.00 14.97
N ASN A 77 26.37 3.57 14.08
CA ASN A 77 26.86 2.97 12.85
C ASN A 77 25.72 2.49 11.93
N ILE A 78 24.74 3.37 11.70
CA ILE A 78 23.61 3.14 10.80
C ILE A 78 23.44 4.31 9.82
N THR A 79 22.69 4.07 8.75
CA THR A 79 22.27 5.08 7.81
C THR A 79 20.74 5.10 7.75
N ILE A 80 20.14 6.28 7.88
CA ILE A 80 18.68 6.46 7.96
C ILE A 80 18.23 7.27 6.76
N PHE A 81 17.26 6.74 6.01
CA PHE A 81 16.57 7.48 4.96
C PHE A 81 15.22 7.94 5.48
N ALA A 82 15.05 9.21 5.81
CA ALA A 82 13.77 9.70 6.28
C ALA A 82 12.86 10.17 5.14
N PRO A 83 11.66 9.59 5.05
CA PRO A 83 10.63 10.05 4.14
C PRO A 83 9.96 11.31 4.65
N SER A 84 9.77 12.29 3.77
CA SER A 84 9.02 13.51 4.08
C SER A 84 7.55 13.22 4.37
N ASN A 85 6.84 14.18 4.97
CA ASN A 85 5.39 14.12 5.18
C ASN A 85 4.64 13.89 3.86
N ALA A 86 5.14 14.42 2.74
CA ALA A 86 4.58 14.20 1.41
C ALA A 86 4.75 12.75 0.95
N ALA A 87 5.88 12.10 1.25
CA ALA A 87 6.09 10.68 0.95
C ALA A 87 5.05 9.79 1.68
N TRP A 88 4.72 10.10 2.94
CA TRP A 88 3.66 9.39 3.67
C TRP A 88 2.26 9.56 3.04
N ASN A 89 2.01 10.68 2.37
CA ASN A 89 0.75 10.93 1.66
C ASN A 89 0.64 10.15 0.33
N THR A 90 1.71 9.51 -0.14
CA THR A 90 1.67 8.65 -1.34
C THR A 90 1.03 7.29 -1.08
N LEU A 91 0.86 6.91 0.20
CA LEU A 91 0.14 5.70 0.54
C LEU A 91 -1.30 5.79 0.03
N PRO A 92 -1.90 4.65 -0.37
CA PRO A 92 -3.31 4.62 -0.74
C PRO A 92 -4.18 5.20 0.39
N ASN A 93 -5.31 5.81 0.04
CA ASN A 93 -6.25 6.35 1.02
C ASN A 93 -6.59 5.30 2.10
N GLY A 94 -6.50 5.67 3.37
CA GLY A 94 -6.70 4.77 4.51
C GLY A 94 -5.51 3.83 4.80
N GLY A 95 -4.48 3.78 3.97
CA GLY A 95 -3.31 2.91 4.15
C GLY A 95 -2.54 3.18 5.44
N LEU A 96 -2.28 4.45 5.76
CA LEU A 96 -1.62 4.78 7.04
C LEU A 96 -2.50 4.44 8.25
N GLN A 97 -3.82 4.65 8.15
CA GLN A 97 -4.76 4.30 9.22
C GLN A 97 -4.75 2.79 9.47
N TYR A 98 -4.84 1.99 8.40
CA TYR A 98 -4.70 0.53 8.46
C TYR A 98 -3.39 0.09 9.12
N LEU A 99 -2.27 0.72 8.73
CA LEU A 99 -0.96 0.44 9.31
C LEU A 99 -0.85 0.79 10.81
N MET A 100 -1.76 1.61 11.34
CA MET A 100 -1.78 2.01 12.75
C MET A 100 -2.89 1.33 13.57
N GLU A 101 -3.85 0.69 12.91
CA GLU A 101 -5.11 0.21 13.49
C GLU A 101 -4.92 -0.91 14.52
N ASP A 102 -4.41 -2.06 14.06
CA ASP A 102 -4.28 -3.27 14.86
C ASP A 102 -2.83 -3.76 14.90
N GLU A 103 -2.58 -4.81 15.67
CA GLU A 103 -1.23 -5.36 15.83
C GLU A 103 -0.61 -5.81 14.50
N ASN A 104 -1.42 -6.34 13.58
CA ASN A 104 -0.95 -6.78 12.27
C ASN A 104 -0.56 -5.59 11.36
N GLY A 105 -1.38 -4.54 11.33
CA GLY A 105 -1.06 -3.28 10.67
C GLY A 105 0.22 -2.66 11.24
N GLN A 106 0.32 -2.62 12.57
CA GLN A 106 1.50 -2.07 13.25
C GLN A 106 2.76 -2.90 13.00
N GLN A 107 2.67 -4.24 12.92
CA GLN A 107 3.79 -5.09 12.52
C GLN A 107 4.27 -4.76 11.10
N LYS A 108 3.35 -4.50 10.16
CA LYS A 108 3.71 -4.04 8.81
C LYS A 108 4.37 -2.66 8.84
N LEU A 109 3.86 -1.74 9.66
CA LEU A 109 4.44 -0.40 9.80
C LEU A 109 5.85 -0.46 10.39
N ARG A 110 6.09 -1.30 11.41
CA ARG A 110 7.44 -1.56 11.94
C ARG A 110 8.39 -2.06 10.84
N ALA A 111 7.92 -2.97 10.00
CA ALA A 111 8.71 -3.47 8.89
C ALA A 111 9.01 -2.38 7.83
N ILE A 112 8.05 -1.50 7.54
CA ILE A 112 8.27 -0.33 6.68
C ILE A 112 9.32 0.60 7.31
N LEU A 113 9.21 0.93 8.59
CA LEU A 113 10.17 1.80 9.29
C LEU A 113 11.58 1.19 9.33
N ARG A 114 11.72 -0.11 9.62
CA ARG A 114 13.01 -0.82 9.54
C ARG A 114 13.60 -0.84 8.15
N ASN A 115 12.77 -0.78 7.10
CA ASN A 115 13.24 -0.72 5.73
C ASN A 115 13.84 0.65 5.35
N HIS A 116 13.75 1.63 6.24
CA HIS A 116 14.40 2.94 6.12
C HIS A 116 15.72 3.04 6.91
N ILE A 117 16.12 1.97 7.62
CA ILE A 117 17.37 1.92 8.37
C ILE A 117 18.30 0.90 7.72
N PHE A 118 19.56 1.29 7.55
CA PHE A 118 20.60 0.46 6.94
C PHE A 118 21.79 0.33 7.89
N PRO A 119 22.37 -0.87 8.02
CA PRO A 119 23.58 -1.04 8.81
C PRO A 119 24.78 -0.39 8.10
N GLY A 120 25.64 0.25 8.89
CA GLY A 120 26.86 0.91 8.43
C GLY A 120 26.70 2.43 8.26
N TYR A 121 27.84 3.11 8.34
CA TYR A 121 27.97 4.53 8.05
C TYR A 121 28.28 4.69 6.55
N VAL A 122 27.24 4.85 5.74
CA VAL A 122 27.33 4.84 4.27
C VAL A 122 27.13 6.26 3.75
N ASP A 123 28.20 6.85 3.19
CA ASP A 123 28.12 8.13 2.49
C ASP A 123 27.58 7.96 1.06
N VAL A 124 27.33 9.07 0.37
CA VAL A 124 26.77 9.07 -0.99
C VAL A 124 27.67 8.37 -2.01
N VAL A 125 28.99 8.39 -1.81
CA VAL A 125 29.96 7.78 -2.73
C VAL A 125 29.87 6.26 -2.59
N ASP A 126 29.91 5.77 -1.36
CA ASP A 126 29.73 4.35 -1.03
C ASP A 126 28.36 3.85 -1.46
N LEU A 127 27.31 4.65 -1.25
CA LEU A 127 25.94 4.34 -1.68
C LEU A 127 25.87 4.06 -3.19
N ILE A 128 26.47 4.92 -4.00
CA ILE A 128 26.50 4.77 -5.45
C ILE A 128 27.35 3.57 -5.86
N GLN A 129 28.52 3.39 -5.26
CA GLN A 129 29.44 2.29 -5.60
C GLN A 129 28.84 0.92 -5.28
N LYS A 130 28.13 0.78 -4.15
CA LYS A 130 27.53 -0.49 -3.74
C LYS A 130 26.40 -0.93 -4.66
N SER A 131 25.74 -0.03 -5.39
CA SER A 131 24.59 -0.27 -6.29
C SER A 131 23.34 -0.90 -5.65
N SER A 132 23.46 -1.44 -4.43
CA SER A 132 22.38 -1.97 -3.62
C SER A 132 22.76 -1.96 -2.14
N LEU A 133 21.74 -1.94 -1.27
CA LEU A 133 21.90 -1.98 0.18
C LEU A 133 20.85 -2.90 0.79
N GLN A 134 21.21 -3.62 1.85
CA GLN A 134 20.26 -4.40 2.63
C GLN A 134 19.81 -3.62 3.88
N SER A 135 18.51 -3.43 4.05
CA SER A 135 17.94 -2.73 5.21
C SER A 135 17.93 -3.61 6.46
N LEU A 136 17.66 -3.02 7.63
CA LEU A 136 17.43 -3.77 8.87
C LEU A 136 16.18 -4.66 8.80
N GLN A 137 15.26 -4.38 7.87
CA GLN A 137 14.13 -5.28 7.58
C GLN A 137 14.55 -6.52 6.78
N GLY A 138 15.80 -6.59 6.31
CA GLY A 138 16.36 -7.69 5.53
C GLY A 138 16.09 -7.60 4.02
N VAL A 139 15.47 -6.50 3.57
CA VAL A 139 15.14 -6.27 2.15
C VAL A 139 16.31 -5.58 1.46
N THR A 140 16.65 -6.05 0.26
CA THR A 140 17.69 -5.41 -0.57
C THR A 140 17.07 -4.36 -1.48
N LEU A 141 17.51 -3.11 -1.34
CA LEU A 141 17.12 -2.00 -2.20
C LEU A 141 18.18 -1.74 -3.26
N LYS A 142 17.75 -1.48 -4.49
CA LYS A 142 18.62 -1.07 -5.59
C LYS A 142 18.82 0.44 -5.58
N VAL A 143 20.06 0.86 -5.80
CA VAL A 143 20.44 2.26 -5.97
C VAL A 143 20.59 2.51 -7.47
N LYS A 144 19.88 3.50 -8.00
CA LYS A 144 20.00 3.92 -9.41
C LYS A 144 20.17 5.43 -9.49
N ILE A 145 20.77 5.86 -10.58
CA ILE A 145 20.86 7.28 -10.94
C ILE A 145 19.95 7.50 -12.15
N THR A 146 19.00 8.42 -12.02
CA THR A 146 18.05 8.74 -13.11
C THR A 146 18.72 9.55 -14.21
N GLU A 147 18.05 9.69 -15.35
CA GLU A 147 18.52 10.59 -16.43
C GLU A 147 18.63 12.05 -15.97
N GLN A 148 17.80 12.46 -15.00
CA GLN A 148 17.91 13.77 -14.36
C GLN A 148 19.03 13.86 -13.32
N SER A 149 19.83 12.79 -13.15
CA SER A 149 20.95 12.70 -12.19
C SER A 149 20.54 12.79 -10.72
N GLN A 150 19.33 12.32 -10.42
CA GLN A 150 18.88 12.08 -9.05
C GLN A 150 19.21 10.64 -8.66
N ILE A 151 19.70 10.45 -7.43
CA ILE A 151 19.85 9.12 -6.84
C ILE A 151 18.46 8.66 -6.38
N VAL A 152 18.05 7.48 -6.81
CA VAL A 152 16.75 6.89 -6.48
C VAL A 152 16.96 5.50 -5.89
N LEU A 153 16.26 5.24 -4.79
CA LEU A 153 16.17 3.95 -4.14
C LEU A 153 14.93 3.21 -4.61
N ASN A 154 15.12 1.96 -5.05
CA ASN A 154 14.07 1.04 -5.50
C ASN A 154 13.06 1.66 -6.48
N ASP A 155 13.55 2.48 -7.41
CA ASP A 155 12.79 3.16 -8.47
C ASP A 155 11.70 4.16 -8.01
N ASN A 156 11.51 4.36 -6.69
CA ASN A 156 10.40 5.15 -6.16
C ASN A 156 10.82 6.25 -5.16
N ALA A 157 11.93 6.09 -4.46
CA ALA A 157 12.36 7.04 -3.43
C ALA A 157 13.56 7.84 -3.91
N GLY A 158 13.30 9.03 -4.47
CA GLY A 158 14.35 9.98 -4.84
C GLY A 158 14.99 10.61 -3.62
N ILE A 159 16.32 10.63 -3.56
CA ILE A 159 17.07 11.30 -2.50
C ILE A 159 17.13 12.80 -2.82
N THR A 160 16.78 13.63 -1.84
CA THR A 160 16.78 15.10 -1.96
C THR A 160 17.91 15.77 -1.19
N GLN A 161 18.42 15.10 -0.15
CA GLN A 161 19.59 15.53 0.60
C GLN A 161 20.39 14.32 1.07
N VAL A 162 21.71 14.45 0.95
CA VAL A 162 22.69 13.38 1.23
C VAL A 162 23.59 13.76 2.38
N ASP A 163 24.22 12.75 2.99
CA ASP A 163 25.35 12.88 3.90
C ASP A 163 25.13 13.86 5.07
N ILE A 164 23.99 13.81 5.76
CA ILE A 164 23.77 14.64 6.96
C ILE A 164 24.39 13.90 8.16
N PRO A 165 25.55 14.32 8.70
CA PRO A 165 26.21 13.60 9.79
C PRO A 165 25.54 13.85 11.13
N CYS A 166 25.38 12.78 11.91
CA CYS A 166 24.80 12.76 13.25
C CYS A 166 25.74 12.07 14.24
N LYS A 167 25.41 12.15 15.54
CA LYS A 167 26.11 11.43 16.61
C LYS A 167 26.08 9.93 16.37
N GLY A 168 27.19 9.25 16.71
CA GLY A 168 27.27 7.79 16.69
C GLY A 168 27.55 7.20 15.30
N ASN A 169 28.30 7.91 14.44
CA ASN A 169 28.53 7.50 13.05
C ASN A 169 27.22 7.16 12.33
N VAL A 170 26.30 8.12 12.36
CA VAL A 170 25.02 7.98 11.67
C VAL A 170 24.95 9.00 10.55
N TYR A 171 24.60 8.55 9.35
CA TYR A 171 24.16 9.44 8.28
C TYR A 171 22.64 9.44 8.20
N TYR A 172 22.10 10.63 8.02
CA TYR A 172 20.70 10.88 7.79
C TYR A 172 20.52 11.44 6.38
N TYR A 173 19.54 10.92 5.65
CA TYR A 173 19.23 11.27 4.27
C TYR A 173 17.76 11.67 4.16
N HIS A 174 17.47 12.66 3.32
CA HIS A 174 16.11 13.04 2.99
C HIS A 174 15.65 12.34 1.71
N ILE A 175 14.43 11.78 1.71
CA ILE A 175 13.86 11.12 0.52
C ILE A 175 12.40 11.54 0.23
N GLU A 176 12.05 11.56 -1.05
CA GLU A 176 10.71 11.90 -1.61
C GLU A 176 9.84 10.66 -1.92
N GLY A 177 10.04 9.55 -1.22
CA GLY A 177 9.22 8.35 -1.38
C GLY A 177 9.33 7.41 -0.19
N LEU A 178 8.41 6.45 -0.08
CA LEU A 178 8.46 5.43 0.97
C LEU A 178 9.16 4.16 0.50
N LEU A 179 10.06 3.66 1.33
CA LEU A 179 10.70 2.36 1.14
C LEU A 179 9.79 1.27 1.70
N VAL A 180 8.70 0.97 0.98
CA VAL A 180 7.77 -0.12 1.35
C VAL A 180 8.28 -1.44 0.76
N PRO A 181 8.54 -2.48 1.58
CA PRO A 181 8.85 -3.81 1.07
C PRO A 181 7.75 -4.35 0.15
N GLU A 182 8.11 -4.94 -0.99
CA GLU A 182 7.16 -5.40 -2.01
C GLU A 182 6.13 -6.43 -1.49
N TYR A 183 6.49 -7.23 -0.49
CA TYR A 183 5.59 -8.21 0.13
C TYR A 183 4.54 -7.57 1.06
N ILE A 184 4.71 -6.31 1.47
CA ILE A 184 3.78 -5.61 2.35
C ILE A 184 2.69 -4.96 1.51
N LYS A 185 1.49 -5.52 1.63
CA LYS A 185 0.26 -4.87 1.16
C LYS A 185 -0.21 -3.89 2.23
N VAL A 186 -0.07 -2.60 1.95
CA VAL A 186 -0.43 -1.46 2.83
C VAL A 186 -1.94 -1.27 2.97
N VAL A 187 -2.74 -1.93 2.13
CA VAL A 187 -4.18 -2.04 2.33
C VAL A 187 -4.58 -3.48 2.05
N HIS A 188 -5.27 -4.13 3.00
CA HIS A 188 -5.96 -5.40 2.74
C HIS A 188 -7.37 -5.06 2.29
N ASN A 189 -7.53 -4.71 1.02
CA ASN A 189 -8.82 -4.28 0.47
C ASN A 189 -9.64 -5.45 -0.09
N THR A 190 -9.05 -6.64 -0.20
CA THR A 190 -9.72 -7.88 -0.63
C THR A 190 -9.87 -8.83 0.55
N CYS A 191 -11.12 -9.12 0.94
CA CYS A 191 -11.47 -10.07 1.98
C CYS A 191 -12.23 -11.23 1.33
N PRO A 192 -11.52 -12.20 0.73
CA PRO A 192 -12.20 -13.26 0.01
C PRO A 192 -12.99 -14.15 0.96
N ILE A 193 -14.24 -14.46 0.60
CA ILE A 193 -15.12 -15.27 1.44
C ILE A 193 -15.11 -16.71 0.93
N PRO A 194 -14.83 -17.71 1.79
CA PRO A 194 -15.02 -19.10 1.42
C PRO A 194 -16.52 -19.35 1.21
N THR A 195 -16.89 -19.67 -0.02
CA THR A 195 -18.28 -19.92 -0.40
C THR A 195 -18.41 -21.37 -0.85
N THR A 196 -19.28 -22.13 -0.16
CA THR A 196 -19.58 -23.51 -0.53
C THR A 196 -20.63 -23.52 -1.63
N ILE A 197 -20.28 -24.07 -2.79
CA ILE A 197 -21.21 -24.33 -3.89
C ILE A 197 -21.44 -25.82 -4.08
N LYS A 198 -22.58 -26.18 -4.69
CA LYS A 198 -22.85 -27.56 -5.09
C LYS A 198 -22.33 -27.80 -6.51
N VAL A 199 -21.50 -28.81 -6.67
CA VAL A 199 -20.99 -29.27 -7.97
C VAL A 199 -21.40 -30.71 -8.22
N LYS A 200 -21.53 -31.08 -9.50
CA LYS A 200 -21.87 -32.44 -9.92
C LYS A 200 -20.60 -33.22 -10.23
N GLY A 201 -20.52 -34.44 -9.70
CA GLY A 201 -19.48 -35.40 -10.00
C GLY A 201 -19.62 -36.04 -11.39
N LYS A 202 -18.84 -37.09 -11.62
CA LYS A 202 -18.90 -37.85 -12.86
C LYS A 202 -20.22 -38.61 -12.98
N CYS A 203 -20.86 -38.57 -14.15
CA CYS A 203 -22.10 -39.29 -14.41
C CYS A 203 -21.88 -40.81 -14.49
N GLN A 204 -22.55 -41.57 -13.64
CA GLN A 204 -22.47 -43.03 -13.51
C GLN A 204 -23.75 -43.71 -14.02
N SER A 205 -23.63 -44.96 -14.47
CA SER A 205 -24.74 -45.74 -15.03
C SER A 205 -25.62 -46.41 -13.98
N THR A 206 -25.10 -46.59 -12.76
CA THR A 206 -25.77 -47.23 -11.62
C THR A 206 -25.75 -46.28 -10.43
N CYS A 207 -26.86 -46.19 -9.70
CA CYS A 207 -27.01 -45.32 -8.53
C CYS A 207 -26.68 -46.05 -7.21
N GLU A 208 -26.13 -47.26 -7.30
CA GLU A 208 -25.71 -48.08 -6.17
C GLU A 208 -24.24 -47.78 -5.85
N GLY A 209 -24.00 -46.92 -4.85
CA GLY A 209 -22.67 -46.52 -4.40
C GLY A 209 -22.47 -45.00 -4.33
N ILE A 210 -21.56 -44.53 -3.47
CA ILE A 210 -21.18 -43.12 -3.37
C ILE A 210 -20.44 -42.73 -4.65
N GLY A 211 -21.02 -41.86 -5.48
CA GLY A 211 -20.36 -41.39 -6.69
C GLY A 211 -19.13 -40.53 -6.35
N GLN A 212 -18.14 -40.49 -7.25
CA GLN A 212 -16.91 -39.74 -7.02
C GLN A 212 -17.10 -38.25 -7.31
N CYS A 213 -16.69 -37.40 -6.36
CA CYS A 213 -16.58 -35.96 -6.57
C CYS A 213 -15.46 -35.63 -7.57
N PRO A 214 -15.53 -34.45 -8.21
CA PRO A 214 -14.41 -33.92 -9.01
C PRO A 214 -13.11 -33.80 -8.19
N MET A 215 -11.97 -33.75 -8.86
CA MET A 215 -10.68 -33.65 -8.15
C MET A 215 -10.56 -32.33 -7.36
N GLU A 216 -9.82 -32.42 -6.25
CA GLU A 216 -9.46 -31.36 -5.30
C GLU A 216 -10.56 -30.93 -4.31
N SER A 217 -10.38 -31.32 -3.04
CA SER A 217 -11.07 -30.78 -1.84
C SER A 217 -12.61 -30.81 -1.82
N ASP A 218 -13.25 -31.40 -2.82
CA ASP A 218 -14.71 -31.54 -2.91
C ASP A 218 -15.19 -32.68 -1.99
N THR A 219 -16.22 -32.40 -1.18
CA THR A 219 -16.77 -33.37 -0.22
C THR A 219 -18.15 -33.86 -0.68
N PRO A 220 -18.41 -35.18 -0.70
CA PRO A 220 -19.71 -35.70 -1.12
C PRO A 220 -20.78 -35.32 -0.11
N ILE A 221 -21.97 -34.91 -0.58
CA ILE A 221 -23.14 -34.70 0.28
C ILE A 221 -23.84 -36.06 0.45
N PRO A 222 -23.90 -36.63 1.67
CA PRO A 222 -24.48 -37.95 1.86
C PRO A 222 -25.96 -38.00 1.43
N GLY A 223 -26.31 -38.93 0.56
CA GLY A 223 -27.68 -39.14 0.09
C GLY A 223 -28.19 -38.16 -0.97
N GLU A 224 -27.40 -37.17 -1.39
CA GLU A 224 -27.80 -36.23 -2.45
C GLU A 224 -27.22 -36.65 -3.81
N LEU A 225 -28.10 -37.23 -4.65
CA LEU A 225 -27.80 -37.63 -6.02
C LEU A 225 -28.65 -36.81 -6.98
N ASP A 226 -28.10 -36.51 -8.16
CA ASP A 226 -28.84 -35.86 -9.25
C ASP A 226 -28.83 -36.72 -10.51
N SER A 227 -29.85 -36.56 -11.35
CA SER A 227 -29.96 -37.25 -12.63
C SER A 227 -29.00 -36.66 -13.66
N CYS A 228 -28.44 -37.52 -14.51
CA CYS A 228 -27.57 -37.12 -15.60
C CYS A 228 -27.79 -37.98 -16.83
N ILE A 229 -27.38 -37.49 -18.00
CA ILE A 229 -27.50 -38.22 -19.26
C ILE A 229 -26.12 -38.74 -19.64
N GLN A 230 -26.00 -40.06 -19.83
CA GLN A 230 -24.78 -40.63 -20.41
C GLN A 230 -24.88 -40.60 -21.94
N TYR A 231 -23.90 -39.95 -22.57
CA TYR A 231 -23.69 -40.08 -24.00
C TYR A 231 -22.94 -41.39 -24.26
N PRO A 232 -23.43 -42.25 -25.17
CA PRO A 232 -22.70 -43.45 -25.55
C PRO A 232 -21.35 -43.05 -26.17
N LEU A 233 -20.27 -43.72 -25.77
CA LEU A 233 -19.00 -43.62 -26.49
C LEU A 233 -19.22 -44.11 -27.92
N PHE A 234 -18.88 -43.29 -28.92
CA PHE A 234 -18.92 -43.69 -30.32
C PHE A 234 -17.92 -44.84 -30.54
N GLY A 235 -18.42 -46.07 -30.51
CA GLY A 235 -17.70 -47.22 -31.04
C GLY A 235 -17.67 -47.11 -32.57
N PRO A 236 -16.55 -47.45 -33.25
CA PRO A 236 -16.41 -47.30 -34.71
C PRO A 236 -17.40 -48.12 -35.55
N SER A 237 -18.24 -48.95 -34.93
CA SER A 237 -19.19 -49.88 -35.57
C SER A 237 -20.67 -49.60 -35.28
N ALA A 238 -21.04 -48.53 -34.55
CA ALA A 238 -22.45 -48.25 -34.24
C ALA A 238 -23.14 -47.44 -35.36
N GLN A 239 -23.90 -48.12 -36.23
CA GLN A 239 -24.69 -47.51 -37.31
C GLN A 239 -25.96 -46.76 -36.86
N PHE A 240 -26.28 -46.74 -35.56
CA PHE A 240 -27.44 -46.04 -35.00
C PHE A 240 -27.09 -45.39 -33.64
N PRO A 241 -27.65 -44.21 -33.30
CA PRO A 241 -27.46 -43.62 -31.97
C PRO A 241 -28.06 -44.53 -30.91
N LEU A 242 -27.25 -45.03 -29.97
CA LEU A 242 -27.77 -45.77 -28.82
C LEU A 242 -28.73 -44.87 -28.01
N PRO A 243 -29.81 -45.42 -27.42
CA PRO A 243 -30.74 -44.64 -26.62
C PRO A 243 -30.01 -43.97 -25.44
N ARG A 244 -30.32 -42.69 -25.18
CA ARG A 244 -29.81 -41.97 -24.01
C ARG A 244 -30.15 -42.76 -22.76
N LYS A 245 -29.13 -43.20 -22.01
CA LYS A 245 -29.34 -43.81 -20.70
C LYS A 245 -29.33 -42.71 -19.64
N THR A 246 -30.36 -42.72 -18.80
CA THR A 246 -30.40 -41.92 -17.58
C THR A 246 -29.45 -42.56 -16.57
N GLY A 247 -28.51 -41.77 -16.07
CA GLY A 247 -27.57 -42.14 -15.03
C GLY A 247 -27.72 -41.25 -13.79
N CYS A 248 -26.87 -41.48 -12.80
CA CYS A 248 -26.79 -40.71 -11.55
C CYS A 248 -25.43 -40.02 -11.41
N THR A 249 -25.41 -38.85 -10.80
CA THR A 249 -24.18 -38.15 -10.41
C THR A 249 -24.24 -37.72 -8.94
N GLN A 250 -23.10 -37.80 -8.27
CA GLN A 250 -22.95 -37.36 -6.88
C GLN A 250 -22.96 -35.83 -6.82
N VAL A 251 -23.75 -35.27 -5.91
CA VAL A 251 -23.67 -33.85 -5.58
C VAL A 251 -22.62 -33.66 -4.48
N CYS A 252 -21.71 -32.72 -4.69
CA CYS A 252 -20.57 -32.47 -3.82
C CYS A 252 -20.51 -31.00 -3.42
N ASN A 253 -20.05 -30.74 -2.20
CA ASN A 253 -19.71 -29.41 -1.72
C ASN A 253 -18.29 -29.06 -2.16
N ARG A 254 -18.17 -27.93 -2.88
CA ARG A 254 -16.90 -27.33 -3.28
C ARG A 254 -16.76 -25.96 -2.63
N THR A 255 -15.68 -25.76 -1.89
CA THR A 255 -15.37 -24.44 -1.31
C THR A 255 -14.58 -23.62 -2.33
N LEU A 256 -15.20 -22.55 -2.82
CA LEU A 256 -14.55 -21.57 -3.68
C LEU A 256 -14.23 -20.30 -2.90
N THR A 257 -13.07 -19.72 -3.18
CA THR A 257 -12.65 -18.43 -2.64
C THR A 257 -13.09 -17.34 -3.59
N ILE A 258 -14.19 -16.63 -3.27
CA ILE A 258 -14.71 -15.56 -4.13
C ILE A 258 -14.01 -14.24 -3.77
N PRO A 259 -13.39 -13.54 -4.73
CA PRO A 259 -12.79 -12.23 -4.48
C PRO A 259 -13.89 -11.23 -4.12
N LYS A 260 -13.83 -10.67 -2.91
CA LYS A 260 -14.73 -9.63 -2.43
C LYS A 260 -13.91 -8.51 -1.82
N CYS A 261 -14.40 -7.28 -1.93
CA CYS A 261 -13.84 -6.19 -1.15
C CYS A 261 -14.20 -6.33 0.32
N CYS A 262 -13.30 -5.91 1.20
CA CYS A 262 -13.61 -5.75 2.62
C CYS A 262 -14.71 -4.69 2.81
N GLU A 263 -15.38 -4.70 3.96
CA GLU A 263 -16.36 -3.68 4.31
C GLU A 263 -15.74 -2.27 4.20
N GLY A 264 -16.48 -1.32 3.63
CA GLY A 264 -15.98 0.04 3.40
C GLY A 264 -15.03 0.18 2.20
N PHE A 265 -14.91 -0.85 1.35
CA PHE A 265 -14.19 -0.80 0.08
C PHE A 265 -15.07 -1.19 -1.12
N PHE A 266 -14.88 -0.52 -2.26
CA PHE A 266 -15.73 -0.65 -3.42
C PHE A 266 -14.98 -0.79 -4.75
N GLY A 267 -15.65 -1.37 -5.75
CA GLY A 267 -15.15 -1.50 -7.11
C GLY A 267 -14.14 -2.64 -7.31
N SER A 268 -13.75 -2.88 -8.56
CA SER A 268 -12.82 -3.97 -8.92
C SER A 268 -11.42 -3.84 -8.29
N LEU A 269 -11.03 -2.61 -7.96
CA LEU A 269 -9.76 -2.30 -7.29
C LEU A 269 -9.90 -2.19 -5.77
N CYS A 270 -11.10 -2.42 -5.22
CA CYS A 270 -11.43 -2.26 -3.80
C CYS A 270 -10.84 -0.97 -3.23
N LEU A 271 -11.32 0.16 -3.74
CA LEU A 271 -10.96 1.50 -3.27
C LEU A 271 -11.76 1.83 -2.00
N PRO A 272 -11.19 2.56 -1.03
CA PRO A 272 -11.90 2.90 0.19
C PRO A 272 -13.08 3.83 -0.11
N CYS A 273 -14.17 3.66 0.62
CA CYS A 273 -15.33 4.55 0.56
C CYS A 273 -14.95 6.00 0.95
N PRO A 274 -15.69 7.00 0.45
CA PRO A 274 -15.55 8.38 0.90
C PRO A 274 -15.71 8.47 2.43
N GLY A 275 -14.91 9.30 3.11
CA GLY A 275 -14.87 9.36 4.58
C GLY A 275 -14.02 8.26 5.24
N GLY A 276 -13.46 7.32 4.47
CA GLY A 276 -12.60 6.24 4.93
C GLY A 276 -13.33 4.91 5.11
N PHE A 277 -12.59 3.80 5.22
CA PHE A 277 -13.17 2.46 5.33
C PHE A 277 -13.70 2.14 6.74
N HIS A 278 -13.16 2.78 7.79
CA HIS A 278 -13.62 2.62 9.17
C HIS A 278 -14.93 3.33 9.50
N LYS A 279 -15.12 4.51 8.91
CA LYS A 279 -16.34 5.29 9.01
C LYS A 279 -16.75 5.71 7.60
N PRO A 280 -17.21 4.75 6.77
CA PRO A 280 -17.70 5.07 5.44
C PRO A 280 -18.74 6.19 5.53
N CYS A 281 -18.65 7.14 4.62
CA CYS A 281 -19.51 8.31 4.59
C CYS A 281 -19.44 9.14 5.88
N ASN A 282 -18.24 9.25 6.47
CA ASN A 282 -17.96 9.87 7.75
C ASN A 282 -18.79 9.32 8.93
N GLY A 283 -19.39 8.13 8.78
CA GLY A 283 -20.33 7.56 9.74
C GLY A 283 -21.73 8.19 9.68
N ASN A 284 -21.97 9.10 8.74
CA ASN A 284 -23.22 9.82 8.53
C ASN A 284 -24.00 9.30 7.31
N GLY A 285 -23.72 8.08 6.87
CA GLY A 285 -24.39 7.46 5.73
C GLY A 285 -23.92 6.03 5.49
N GLN A 286 -24.50 5.41 4.47
CA GLN A 286 -24.13 4.08 4.03
C GLN A 286 -23.38 4.15 2.70
N CYS A 287 -22.22 3.50 2.61
CA CYS A 287 -21.48 3.41 1.36
C CYS A 287 -22.02 2.25 0.50
N LEU A 288 -22.14 2.48 -0.81
CA LEU A 288 -22.31 1.41 -1.79
C LEU A 288 -20.97 0.71 -2.04
N ASP A 289 -20.58 -0.11 -1.06
CA ASP A 289 -19.35 -0.90 -1.05
C ASP A 289 -19.51 -2.24 -1.80
N SER A 290 -18.51 -3.13 -1.74
CA SER A 290 -18.36 -4.36 -2.52
C SER A 290 -17.72 -4.20 -3.91
N ILE A 291 -17.29 -5.31 -4.50
CA ILE A 291 -16.57 -5.36 -5.78
C ILE A 291 -17.37 -4.78 -6.96
N SER A 292 -18.71 -4.86 -6.87
CA SER A 292 -19.67 -4.26 -7.80
C SER A 292 -20.20 -2.90 -7.34
N GLY A 293 -19.80 -2.46 -6.14
CA GLY A 293 -20.13 -1.15 -5.59
C GLY A 293 -19.40 -0.02 -6.33
N ASN A 294 -19.99 1.18 -6.31
CA ASN A 294 -19.43 2.38 -6.93
C ASN A 294 -18.95 3.43 -5.92
N GLY A 295 -19.03 3.12 -4.61
CA GLY A 295 -18.53 3.98 -3.56
C GLY A 295 -19.39 5.19 -3.25
N ARG A 296 -20.58 5.29 -3.84
CA ARG A 296 -21.51 6.39 -3.55
C ARG A 296 -21.99 6.29 -2.11
N CYS A 297 -21.93 7.41 -1.41
CA CYS A 297 -22.53 7.55 -0.09
C CYS A 297 -24.02 7.88 -0.17
N LEU A 298 -24.84 7.10 0.53
CA LEU A 298 -26.24 7.37 0.82
C LEU A 298 -26.31 8.03 2.19
N CYS A 299 -26.42 9.35 2.22
CA CYS A 299 -26.39 10.11 3.46
C CYS A 299 -27.65 9.92 4.30
N SER A 300 -27.44 9.82 5.61
CA SER A 300 -28.50 9.86 6.62
C SER A 300 -29.21 11.21 6.58
N PRO A 301 -30.48 11.28 7.03
CA PRO A 301 -31.22 12.54 7.09
C PRO A 301 -30.44 13.63 7.83
N GLY A 302 -30.45 14.85 7.27
CA GLY A 302 -29.71 15.99 7.83
C GLY A 302 -28.28 16.14 7.30
N PHE A 303 -27.73 15.16 6.58
CA PHE A 303 -26.40 15.23 5.98
C PHE A 303 -26.45 15.26 4.45
N MET A 304 -25.45 15.91 3.85
CA MET A 304 -25.21 15.97 2.40
C MET A 304 -23.70 16.02 2.10
N GLY A 305 -23.35 15.93 0.83
CA GLY A 305 -21.96 15.86 0.37
C GLY A 305 -21.59 14.50 -0.21
N THR A 306 -20.37 14.37 -0.73
CA THR A 306 -19.92 13.12 -1.38
C THR A 306 -19.54 12.04 -0.37
N ALA A 307 -19.25 12.45 0.86
CA ALA A 307 -18.92 11.64 2.01
C ALA A 307 -19.83 11.94 3.21
N CYS A 308 -20.99 12.58 3.00
CA CYS A 308 -21.90 13.00 4.08
C CYS A 308 -21.23 13.90 5.13
N GLU A 309 -20.37 14.78 4.64
CA GLU A 309 -19.50 15.67 5.42
C GLU A 309 -20.15 17.01 5.78
N MET A 310 -21.30 17.35 5.20
CA MET A 310 -21.98 18.64 5.41
C MET A 310 -23.39 18.44 5.96
N CYS A 311 -23.90 19.43 6.69
CA CYS A 311 -25.32 19.49 7.05
C CYS A 311 -26.17 19.94 5.86
N ASN A 312 -27.29 19.26 5.62
CA ASN A 312 -28.20 19.53 4.51
C ASN A 312 -28.95 20.87 4.67
N GLU A 313 -29.19 21.31 5.91
CA GLU A 313 -29.92 22.54 6.20
C GLU A 313 -28.99 23.75 6.40
N GLN A 314 -29.41 24.89 5.85
CA GLN A 314 -28.71 26.16 6.07
C GLN A 314 -28.91 26.60 7.53
N LYS A 315 -27.81 26.98 8.21
CA LYS A 315 -27.74 27.43 9.63
C LYS A 315 -27.80 26.31 10.67
N VAL A 316 -27.70 25.06 10.27
CA VAL A 316 -27.51 23.92 11.17
C VAL A 316 -26.05 23.45 11.10
N PHE A 317 -25.44 23.23 12.26
CA PHE A 317 -24.03 22.87 12.41
C PHE A 317 -23.85 21.84 13.54
N GLY A 318 -22.58 21.49 13.80
CA GLY A 318 -22.20 20.48 14.78
C GLY A 318 -22.09 19.08 14.18
N PRO A 319 -21.48 18.13 14.90
CA PRO A 319 -21.15 16.79 14.38
C PRO A 319 -22.38 15.95 14.02
N TYR A 320 -23.56 16.30 14.55
CA TYR A 320 -24.83 15.61 14.32
C TYR A 320 -25.84 16.45 13.55
N CYS A 321 -25.43 17.61 13.01
CA CYS A 321 -26.31 18.54 12.29
C CYS A 321 -27.61 18.84 13.06
N ASN A 322 -27.48 19.22 14.33
CA ASN A 322 -28.60 19.52 15.21
C ASN A 322 -28.43 20.82 16.01
N GLN A 323 -27.33 21.57 15.79
CA GLN A 323 -27.10 22.85 16.45
C GLN A 323 -27.49 23.98 15.51
N SER A 324 -28.38 24.87 15.95
CA SER A 324 -28.78 26.04 15.17
C SER A 324 -28.25 27.32 15.80
N THR A 325 -27.81 28.29 14.99
CA THR A 325 -27.54 29.64 15.50
C THR A 325 -28.88 30.30 15.73
N LEU A 326 -29.49 30.09 16.89
CA LEU A 326 -30.47 31.04 17.41
C LEU A 326 -29.68 32.31 17.74
N LEU A 327 -29.76 33.29 16.86
CA LEU A 327 -29.49 34.67 17.20
C LEU A 327 -30.36 34.99 18.42
N SER A 328 -29.71 35.04 19.59
CA SER A 328 -30.24 35.64 20.81
C SER A 328 -30.41 37.14 20.58
N TYR A 329 -31.45 37.51 19.84
CA TYR A 329 -32.03 38.84 19.90
C TYR A 329 -33.40 38.71 20.53
N LEU A 330 -33.51 39.38 21.68
CA LEU A 330 -34.71 39.95 22.32
C LEU A 330 -35.18 39.34 23.65
N PHE A 331 -34.97 40.17 24.69
CA PHE A 331 -35.72 40.39 25.95
C PHE A 331 -35.20 39.78 27.27
N ALA A 332 -34.36 40.56 27.94
CA ALA A 332 -34.58 41.14 29.29
C ALA A 332 -33.39 42.10 29.53
N ALA A 333 -33.46 43.43 29.41
CA ALA A 333 -34.35 44.39 30.09
C ALA A 333 -34.54 44.06 31.57
#